data_AF-E1V3R6-F1
#
_entry.id   AF-E1V3R6-F1
#
_cell.length_a   1.000
_cell.length_b   1.000
_cell.length_c   1.000
_cell.angle_alpha   90.00
_cell.angle_beta   90.00
_cell.angle_gamma   90.00
#
_symmetry.space_group_name_H-M   'P 1'
#
loop_
_entity.id
_entity.type
_entity.pdbx_description
1 polymer ?
#
loop_
_entity_poly.entity_id
_entity_poly.type
_entity_poly.pdbx_seq_one_letter_code
_entity_poly.pdbx_strand_id
1 'polypeptide(L)'
;MAGMKIDLGGSQHVTIGEGDAAEGSTLEISALGSSTLTVDGIETRVDGIASVQAGSSATFNAINGANLTIDQGIGKLGVLNSMNFGVGDNSSITFDAGALSVGNILSSYNVEFSGDGTGSFTFEKPTIALLDSYQFNVKGMTAGDELNLGGGNWSPDQGWFGWDDAYRDGKLHLTYGNDITGRTGASIEMTQEEYDEFLKDPDAYLSGGKFTYPVCFAAGTMISTPDGEAAVETLSIGDLVMTASGEQVPVKWIGRQTIRRLAAAGNYSPVRIRESALAAGVPNQDLVLTASHGVILDDLVINAGALVNHDTIDYVPGSELPDAVTYYHIETDSHEVILANGTEAETYVDYVDRQAFDNYAEYVALYGIETRVVEMPRHRISSRRLLPLALRERLGIEDVMSVAKTA
;
A
#
# COMPACT_ATOMS: atom_id res chain seq x y z
N MET A 1 7.73 9.20 29.98
CA MET A 1 8.70 10.22 29.53
C MET A 1 7.96 11.54 29.40
N ALA A 2 8.60 12.70 29.59
CA ALA A 2 7.91 13.98 29.38
C ALA A 2 7.75 14.21 27.87
N GLY A 3 6.52 14.43 27.40
CA GLY A 3 6.24 14.68 25.98
C GLY A 3 6.85 15.99 25.48
N MET A 4 7.31 16.01 24.23
CA MET A 4 7.81 17.20 23.55
C MET A 4 6.63 18.11 23.21
N LYS A 5 6.66 19.36 23.68
CA LYS A 5 5.61 20.33 23.38
C LYS A 5 5.88 21.06 22.07
N ILE A 6 4.89 21.11 21.19
CA ILE A 6 4.97 21.78 19.88
C ILE A 6 3.78 22.73 19.73
N ASP A 7 4.03 23.93 19.23
CA ASP A 7 2.98 24.88 18.85
C ASP A 7 2.76 24.83 17.33
N LEU A 8 1.56 24.43 16.91
CA LEU A 8 1.10 24.35 15.53
C LEU A 8 -0.07 25.31 15.26
N GLY A 9 -0.29 26.32 16.12
CA GLY A 9 -1.41 27.26 16.08
C GLY A 9 -1.34 28.31 14.97
N GLY A 10 -0.54 28.12 13.93
CA GLY A 10 -0.38 29.06 12.83
C GLY A 10 -0.51 28.38 11.48
N SER A 11 0.33 28.80 10.53
CA SER A 11 0.49 28.18 9.22
C SER A 11 1.97 27.94 8.95
N GLN A 12 2.60 27.20 9.86
CA GLN A 12 4.01 26.81 9.75
C GLN A 12 4.15 25.37 9.26
N HIS A 13 5.35 25.04 8.78
CA HIS A 13 5.77 23.67 8.56
C HIS A 13 6.81 23.30 9.61
N VAL A 14 6.53 22.28 10.41
CA VAL A 14 7.43 21.70 11.39
C VAL A 14 7.79 20.29 10.93
N THR A 15 9.08 19.96 10.94
CA THR A 15 9.57 18.60 10.70
C THR A 15 10.21 18.07 11.98
N ILE A 16 9.94 16.81 12.32
CA ILE A 16 10.51 16.11 13.48
C ILE A 16 11.13 14.81 12.97
N GLY A 17 12.43 14.66 13.13
CA GLY A 17 13.15 13.41 12.82
C GLY A 17 14.13 13.01 13.93
N GLU A 18 15.06 12.10 13.64
CA GLU A 18 16.03 11.54 14.60
C GLU A 18 16.86 12.59 15.37
N GLY A 19 17.07 13.78 14.78
CA GLY A 19 17.78 14.89 15.42
C GLY A 19 16.95 15.70 16.42
N ASP A 20 15.62 15.59 16.33
CA ASP A 20 14.67 16.41 17.09
C ASP A 20 14.00 15.61 18.21
N ALA A 21 13.70 14.34 17.97
CA ALA A 21 13.04 13.44 18.90
C ALA A 21 13.61 12.02 18.83
N ALA A 22 13.56 11.30 19.95
CA ALA A 22 13.95 9.89 20.00
C ALA A 22 12.82 8.99 19.48
N GLU A 23 13.16 7.77 19.08
CA GLU A 23 12.18 6.74 18.68
C GLU A 23 11.10 6.52 19.75
N GLY A 24 9.83 6.49 19.33
CA GLY A 24 8.66 6.33 20.22
C GLY A 24 8.34 7.57 21.05
N SER A 25 8.81 8.76 20.65
CA SER A 25 8.55 9.99 21.40
C SER A 25 7.08 10.43 21.32
N THR A 26 6.55 10.87 22.46
CA THR A 26 5.26 11.55 22.55
C THR A 26 5.40 13.05 22.25
N LEU A 27 4.54 13.57 21.38
CA LEU A 27 4.36 14.96 21.03
C LEU A 27 3.04 15.49 21.64
N GLU A 28 3.12 16.69 22.22
CA GLU A 28 2.02 17.40 22.87
C GLU A 28 1.78 18.72 22.11
N ILE A 29 0.68 18.81 21.37
CA ILE A 29 0.37 19.98 20.55
C ILE A 29 -0.37 21.02 21.41
N SER A 30 0.26 22.16 21.69
CA SER A 30 -0.33 23.20 22.53
C SER A 30 -1.44 23.99 21.80
N ALA A 31 -1.30 24.18 20.50
CA ALA A 31 -2.30 24.78 19.63
C ALA A 31 -2.20 24.17 18.24
N LEU A 32 -3.34 23.95 17.59
CA LEU A 32 -3.42 23.43 16.23
C LEU A 32 -4.19 24.39 15.32
N GLY A 33 -3.53 24.89 14.30
CA GLY A 33 -4.07 25.72 13.21
C GLY A 33 -3.87 25.05 11.86
N SER A 34 -3.68 25.82 10.79
CA SER A 34 -3.43 25.31 9.44
C SER A 34 -1.95 24.99 9.19
N SER A 35 -1.27 24.43 10.19
CA SER A 35 0.14 24.07 10.11
C SER A 35 0.32 22.63 9.60
N THR A 36 1.50 22.37 9.08
CA THR A 36 1.96 21.04 8.67
C THR A 36 2.95 20.50 9.70
N LEU A 37 2.69 19.30 10.22
CA LEU A 37 3.66 18.50 10.94
C LEU A 37 4.13 17.36 10.02
N THR A 38 5.44 17.27 9.79
CA THR A 38 6.07 16.14 9.10
C THR A 38 6.91 15.35 10.08
N VAL A 39 6.68 14.05 10.15
CA VAL A 39 7.53 13.10 10.86
C VAL A 39 8.40 12.39 9.84
N ASP A 40 9.70 12.34 10.09
CA ASP A 40 10.71 11.87 9.15
C ASP A 40 11.56 10.75 9.78
N GLY A 41 11.36 9.52 9.29
CA GLY A 41 12.19 8.35 9.60
C GLY A 41 12.07 7.77 11.01
N ILE A 42 11.17 8.27 11.85
CA ILE A 42 11.03 7.83 13.26
C ILE A 42 9.60 7.46 13.63
N GLU A 43 9.47 6.64 14.68
CA GLU A 43 8.20 6.42 15.37
C GLU A 43 7.88 7.57 16.34
N THR A 44 6.70 8.19 16.19
CA THR A 44 6.21 9.23 17.09
C THR A 44 4.71 9.11 17.33
N ARG A 45 4.27 9.66 18.46
CA ARG A 45 2.87 9.68 18.85
C ARG A 45 2.42 11.08 19.24
N VAL A 46 1.29 11.55 18.72
CA VAL A 46 0.60 12.75 19.19
C VAL A 46 -0.48 12.31 20.19
N ASP A 47 -0.24 12.53 21.48
CA ASP A 47 -1.13 12.10 22.58
C ASP A 47 -2.17 13.16 22.99
N GLY A 48 -2.01 14.41 22.53
CA GLY A 48 -2.83 15.50 23.01
C GLY A 48 -2.77 16.75 22.14
N ILE A 49 -3.95 17.31 21.87
CA ILE A 49 -4.11 18.65 21.31
C ILE A 49 -4.83 19.53 22.34
N ALA A 50 -4.11 20.52 22.89
CA ALA A 50 -4.64 21.35 23.95
C ALA A 50 -5.70 22.34 23.44
N SER A 51 -5.45 22.99 22.30
CA SER A 51 -6.38 23.93 21.66
C SER A 51 -6.38 23.80 20.13
N VAL A 52 -7.52 24.10 19.50
CA VAL A 52 -7.72 24.01 18.04
C VAL A 52 -8.31 25.31 17.52
N GLN A 53 -7.75 25.85 16.44
CA GLN A 53 -8.26 27.04 15.77
C GLN A 53 -9.44 26.68 14.86
N ALA A 54 -10.56 27.35 15.07
CA ALA A 54 -11.76 27.13 14.27
C ALA A 54 -11.53 27.48 12.79
N GLY A 55 -12.03 26.64 11.89
CA GLY A 55 -11.93 26.81 10.44
C GLY A 55 -10.53 26.60 9.87
N SER A 56 -9.61 25.99 10.63
CA SER A 56 -8.27 25.68 10.15
C SER A 56 -8.19 24.30 9.48
N SER A 57 -7.12 24.04 8.72
CA SER A 57 -6.88 22.78 8.02
C SER A 57 -5.48 22.26 8.34
N ALA A 58 -5.39 21.37 9.31
CA ALA A 58 -4.12 20.81 9.75
C ALA A 58 -3.63 19.71 8.80
N THR A 59 -2.31 19.58 8.65
CA THR A 59 -1.68 18.54 7.84
C THR A 59 -0.69 17.75 8.66
N PHE A 60 -0.78 16.42 8.60
CA PHE A 60 0.13 15.49 9.24
C PHE A 60 0.74 14.58 8.19
N ASN A 61 2.07 14.59 8.09
CA ASN A 61 2.80 13.78 7.12
C ASN A 61 3.70 12.80 7.86
N ALA A 62 3.80 11.58 7.34
CA ALA A 62 4.81 10.60 7.72
C ALA A 62 5.62 10.28 6.47
N ILE A 63 6.95 10.45 6.52
CA ILE A 63 7.85 10.21 5.40
C ILE A 63 9.08 9.41 5.85
N ASN A 64 9.81 8.88 4.87
CA ASN A 64 11.09 8.18 5.04
C ASN A 64 11.08 7.02 6.03
N GLY A 65 9.97 6.30 6.15
CA GLY A 65 9.86 5.18 7.10
C GLY A 65 9.24 5.58 8.44
N ALA A 66 8.77 6.82 8.58
CA ALA A 66 8.14 7.28 9.81
C ALA A 66 6.86 6.52 10.14
N ASN A 67 6.65 6.27 11.43
CA ASN A 67 5.38 5.79 11.96
C ASN A 67 4.79 6.87 12.86
N LEU A 68 3.72 7.52 12.40
CA LEU A 68 3.02 8.57 13.15
C LEU A 68 1.69 8.04 13.66
N THR A 69 1.55 7.93 14.97
CA THR A 69 0.25 7.70 15.60
C THR A 69 -0.33 9.00 16.14
N ILE A 70 -1.59 9.30 15.82
CA ILE A 70 -2.34 10.43 16.33
C ILE A 70 -3.48 9.85 17.16
N ASP A 71 -3.29 9.80 18.47
CA ASP A 71 -4.32 9.38 19.42
C ASP A 71 -5.06 10.61 19.92
N GLN A 72 -6.33 10.73 19.55
CA GLN A 72 -7.17 11.82 20.02
C GLN A 72 -8.54 11.29 20.43
N GLY A 73 -8.87 11.36 21.73
CA GLY A 73 -10.25 11.30 22.22
C GLY A 73 -11.07 12.50 21.71
N ILE A 74 -11.66 12.34 20.52
CA ILE A 74 -12.52 13.16 19.63
C ILE A 74 -13.49 14.22 20.21
N GLY A 75 -13.11 14.99 21.24
CA GLY A 75 -13.90 16.11 21.75
C GLY A 75 -13.57 17.49 21.14
N LYS A 76 -12.37 17.69 20.58
CA LYS A 76 -11.85 19.03 20.24
C LYS A 76 -11.61 19.31 18.76
N LEU A 77 -11.62 18.28 17.91
CA LEU A 77 -11.30 18.44 16.49
C LEU A 77 -12.47 18.99 15.67
N GLY A 78 -13.72 18.89 16.12
CA GLY A 78 -14.92 19.27 15.36
C GLY A 78 -15.05 20.73 14.89
N VAL A 79 -14.05 21.58 15.16
CA VAL A 79 -13.98 22.97 14.68
C VAL A 79 -13.03 23.17 13.49
N LEU A 80 -12.23 22.17 13.06
CA LEU A 80 -11.43 22.31 11.83
C LEU A 80 -12.34 22.29 10.59
N ASN A 81 -11.81 22.72 9.45
CA ASN A 81 -12.43 22.51 8.14
C ASN A 81 -12.08 21.12 7.57
N SER A 82 -10.83 20.69 7.75
CA SER A 82 -10.34 19.40 7.29
C SER A 82 -9.11 18.98 8.09
N MET A 83 -8.79 17.68 8.07
CA MET A 83 -7.44 17.21 8.35
C MET A 83 -6.89 16.51 7.12
N ASN A 84 -5.61 16.74 6.84
CA ASN A 84 -4.91 16.15 5.72
C ASN A 84 -3.81 15.23 6.23
N PHE A 85 -3.68 14.07 5.61
CA PHE A 85 -2.70 13.05 5.94
C PHE A 85 -1.86 12.76 4.70
N GLY A 86 -0.56 13.06 4.77
CA GLY A 86 0.39 12.71 3.71
C GLY A 86 1.16 11.46 4.09
N VAL A 87 0.90 10.36 3.40
CA VAL A 87 1.62 9.10 3.57
C VAL A 87 2.71 9.03 2.51
N GLY A 88 3.95 9.18 2.95
CA GLY A 88 5.12 8.92 2.12
C GLY A 88 5.50 7.43 2.15
N ASP A 89 6.49 7.09 1.35
CA ASP A 89 6.99 5.73 1.18
C ASP A 89 7.45 5.08 2.51
N ASN A 90 7.17 3.79 2.68
CA ASN A 90 7.40 3.00 3.90
C ASN A 90 6.85 3.63 5.18
N SER A 91 5.97 4.62 5.07
CA SER A 91 5.52 5.37 6.23
C SER A 91 4.10 4.97 6.58
N SER A 92 3.79 5.03 7.86
CA SER A 92 2.46 4.73 8.36
C SER A 92 1.90 5.89 9.14
N ILE A 93 0.62 6.17 8.94
CA ILE A 93 -0.16 7.05 9.81
C ILE A 93 -1.29 6.24 10.42
N THR A 94 -1.36 6.22 11.75
CA THR A 94 -2.52 5.72 12.49
C THR A 94 -3.25 6.89 13.11
N PHE A 95 -4.51 7.10 12.72
CA PHE A 95 -5.38 8.10 13.32
C PHE A 95 -6.41 7.39 14.21
N ASP A 96 -6.20 7.47 15.52
CA ASP A 96 -7.08 6.90 16.53
C ASP A 96 -8.05 7.98 17.02
N ALA A 97 -9.35 7.74 16.77
CA ALA A 97 -10.43 8.62 17.19
C ALA A 97 -10.73 8.49 18.70
N GLY A 98 -10.14 7.53 19.40
CA GLY A 98 -10.27 7.34 20.84
C GLY A 98 -11.62 6.78 21.28
N ALA A 99 -11.92 6.82 22.59
CA ALA A 99 -12.99 5.99 23.16
C ALA A 99 -14.44 6.45 22.90
N LEU A 100 -14.69 7.76 22.70
CA LEU A 100 -16.04 8.34 22.67
C LEU A 100 -16.14 9.53 21.71
N SER A 101 -17.04 9.47 20.73
CA SER A 101 -17.54 10.65 20.01
C SER A 101 -18.99 10.95 20.36
N VAL A 102 -19.31 12.24 20.50
CA VAL A 102 -20.67 12.70 20.73
C VAL A 102 -20.97 13.87 19.78
N GLY A 103 -21.39 13.53 18.56
CA GLY A 103 -22.06 14.44 17.63
C GLY A 103 -21.15 15.11 16.60
N ASN A 104 -21.57 15.01 15.33
CA ASN A 104 -21.18 15.75 14.11
C ASN A 104 -19.85 16.52 14.17
N ILE A 105 -18.82 15.80 14.58
CA ILE A 105 -17.41 16.14 14.47
C ILE A 105 -17.02 15.93 13.01
N LEU A 106 -16.33 16.91 12.41
CA LEU A 106 -15.61 16.85 11.14
C LEU A 106 -15.87 15.61 10.27
N SER A 107 -16.63 15.81 9.22
CA SER A 107 -17.05 14.73 8.34
C SER A 107 -16.12 14.47 7.16
N SER A 108 -14.95 15.13 7.06
CA SER A 108 -14.07 14.98 5.90
C SER A 108 -12.58 15.03 6.25
N TYR A 109 -11.87 13.97 5.87
CA TYR A 109 -10.42 13.77 5.98
C TYR A 109 -9.85 13.59 4.58
N ASN A 110 -8.64 14.10 4.33
CA ASN A 110 -7.93 13.87 3.07
C ASN A 110 -6.72 12.98 3.35
N VAL A 111 -6.54 11.91 2.58
CA VAL A 111 -5.39 11.01 2.63
C VAL A 111 -4.72 11.03 1.27
N GLU A 112 -3.44 11.38 1.25
CA GLU A 112 -2.62 11.42 0.04
C GLU A 112 -1.44 10.49 0.22
N PHE A 113 -1.43 9.42 -0.56
CA PHE A 113 -0.24 8.61 -0.76
C PHE A 113 0.62 9.31 -1.81
N SER A 114 1.87 9.57 -1.47
CA SER A 114 2.78 10.42 -2.27
C SER A 114 4.12 9.77 -2.50
N GLY A 115 4.26 8.50 -2.10
CA GLY A 115 5.50 7.76 -2.17
C GLY A 115 5.59 6.78 -3.33
N ASP A 116 6.82 6.52 -3.78
CA ASP A 116 7.11 5.51 -4.82
C ASP A 116 7.22 4.08 -4.24
N GLY A 117 6.76 3.87 -3.00
CA GLY A 117 6.78 2.59 -2.30
C GLY A 117 5.60 2.47 -1.33
N THR A 118 5.55 1.40 -0.53
CA THR A 118 4.37 1.07 0.29
C THR A 118 4.10 2.11 1.37
N GLY A 119 2.89 2.63 1.45
CA GLY A 119 2.39 3.45 2.56
C GLY A 119 1.24 2.75 3.27
N SER A 120 1.01 3.11 4.54
CA SER A 120 -0.18 2.66 5.26
C SER A 120 -0.90 3.82 5.93
N PHE A 121 -2.21 3.90 5.73
CA PHE A 121 -3.08 4.75 6.52
C PHE A 121 -4.11 3.90 7.26
N THR A 122 -4.15 4.04 8.59
CA THR A 122 -5.12 3.37 9.45
C THR A 122 -5.98 4.39 10.19
N PHE A 123 -7.29 4.25 10.14
CA PHE A 123 -8.24 4.96 10.98
C PHE A 123 -8.86 4.01 12.00
N GLU A 124 -8.60 4.26 13.27
CA GLU A 124 -9.23 3.52 14.36
C GLU A 124 -10.49 4.25 14.80
N LYS A 125 -11.63 3.63 14.49
CA LYS A 125 -12.94 4.17 14.84
C LYS A 125 -13.13 4.18 16.37
N PRO A 126 -13.99 5.06 16.89
CA PRO A 126 -14.28 5.09 18.30
C PRO A 126 -14.99 3.83 18.79
N THR A 127 -14.71 3.42 20.03
CA THR A 127 -15.37 2.26 20.65
C THR A 127 -16.89 2.45 20.75
N ILE A 128 -17.34 3.69 20.95
CA ILE A 128 -18.75 4.08 20.88
C ILE A 128 -18.84 5.30 19.96
N ALA A 129 -19.41 5.09 18.77
CA ALA A 129 -19.78 6.12 17.81
C ALA A 129 -21.31 6.15 17.70
N LEU A 130 -21.93 7.31 17.91
CA LEU A 130 -23.38 7.48 17.86
C LEU A 130 -23.70 8.64 16.92
N LEU A 131 -24.28 8.31 15.76
CA LEU A 131 -24.65 9.28 14.72
C LEU A 131 -23.46 10.01 14.06
N ASP A 132 -22.24 9.51 14.19
CA ASP A 132 -21.06 10.12 13.57
C ASP A 132 -20.91 9.69 12.10
N SER A 133 -20.45 10.60 11.23
CA SER A 133 -20.14 10.30 9.83
C SER A 133 -18.73 10.74 9.51
N TYR A 134 -17.88 9.82 9.08
CA TYR A 134 -16.50 10.09 8.66
C TYR A 134 -16.40 9.89 7.15
N GLN A 135 -15.90 10.87 6.41
CA GLN A 135 -15.61 10.71 4.98
C GLN A 135 -14.11 10.89 4.74
N PHE A 136 -13.52 10.00 3.94
CA PHE A 136 -12.12 10.05 3.57
C PHE A 136 -12.00 10.27 2.07
N ASN A 137 -11.32 11.34 1.66
CA ASN A 137 -10.93 11.55 0.26
C ASN A 137 -9.52 11.02 0.09
N VAL A 138 -9.37 9.94 -0.67
CA VAL A 138 -8.10 9.24 -0.84
C VAL A 138 -7.59 9.41 -2.26
N LYS A 139 -6.31 9.76 -2.40
CA LYS A 139 -5.63 9.87 -3.70
C LYS A 139 -4.20 9.35 -3.65
N GLY A 140 -3.68 9.05 -4.83
CA GLY A 140 -2.29 8.66 -5.05
C GLY A 140 -1.93 7.26 -4.55
N MET A 141 -2.92 6.43 -4.21
CA MET A 141 -2.65 5.03 -3.87
C MET A 141 -2.03 4.29 -5.06
N THR A 142 -1.15 3.36 -4.76
CA THR A 142 -0.43 2.52 -5.73
C THR A 142 -0.39 1.07 -5.25
N ALA A 143 0.15 0.18 -6.09
CA ALA A 143 0.42 -1.21 -5.71
C ALA A 143 1.26 -1.30 -4.43
N GLY A 144 0.71 -1.95 -3.39
CA GLY A 144 1.36 -2.10 -2.08
C GLY A 144 0.98 -1.06 -1.01
N ASP A 145 0.22 -0.02 -1.37
CA ASP A 145 -0.37 0.86 -0.37
C ASP A 145 -1.54 0.19 0.34
N GLU A 146 -1.67 0.46 1.64
CA GLU A 146 -2.76 -0.03 2.47
C GLU A 146 -3.59 1.13 3.02
N LEU A 147 -4.90 1.06 2.77
CA LEU A 147 -5.88 1.94 3.38
C LEU A 147 -6.80 1.12 4.28
N ASN A 148 -6.68 1.29 5.59
CA ASN A 148 -7.52 0.65 6.59
C ASN A 148 -8.40 1.70 7.28
N LEU A 149 -9.68 1.80 6.91
CA LEU A 149 -10.59 2.81 7.47
C LEU A 149 -11.55 2.25 8.53
N GLY A 150 -11.21 1.10 9.10
CA GLY A 150 -11.98 0.40 10.12
C GLY A 150 -12.45 -0.96 9.63
N GLY A 151 -12.20 -2.00 10.44
CA GLY A 151 -12.55 -3.38 10.11
C GLY A 151 -14.04 -3.59 9.89
N GLY A 152 -14.37 -4.25 8.78
CA GLY A 152 -15.73 -4.71 8.47
C GLY A 152 -16.01 -4.82 6.97
N ASN A 153 -17.25 -5.17 6.64
CA ASN A 153 -17.67 -5.40 5.25
C ASN A 153 -17.96 -4.05 4.58
N TRP A 154 -16.97 -3.53 3.88
CA TRP A 154 -17.14 -2.39 2.99
C TRP A 154 -18.09 -2.75 1.85
N SER A 155 -18.93 -1.80 1.48
CA SER A 155 -19.83 -1.95 0.34
C SER A 155 -19.76 -0.69 -0.52
N PRO A 156 -19.92 -0.81 -1.84
CA PRO A 156 -20.08 0.36 -2.70
C PRO A 156 -21.18 1.27 -2.17
N ASP A 157 -20.93 2.58 -2.17
CA ASP A 157 -21.90 3.59 -1.78
C ASP A 157 -23.02 3.64 -2.83
N GLN A 158 -23.99 2.73 -2.66
CA GLN A 158 -25.14 2.64 -3.53
C GLN A 158 -26.02 3.85 -3.25
N GLY A 159 -25.95 4.83 -4.15
CA GLY A 159 -26.94 5.89 -4.26
C GLY A 159 -28.33 5.31 -4.55
N TRP A 160 -29.28 6.20 -4.85
CA TRP A 160 -30.67 5.82 -5.10
C TRP A 160 -30.86 4.91 -6.34
N PHE A 161 -29.85 4.79 -7.22
CA PHE A 161 -29.94 4.02 -8.48
C PHE A 161 -29.07 2.76 -8.56
N GLY A 162 -28.41 2.34 -7.47
CA GLY A 162 -27.71 1.06 -7.38
C GLY A 162 -26.20 1.13 -7.66
N TRP A 163 -25.61 0.03 -8.12
CA TRP A 163 -24.16 -0.14 -8.25
C TRP A 163 -23.50 0.86 -9.22
N ASP A 164 -24.21 1.43 -10.19
CA ASP A 164 -23.63 2.44 -11.10
C ASP A 164 -23.31 3.78 -10.42
N ASP A 165 -23.82 4.03 -9.20
CA ASP A 165 -23.61 5.29 -8.46
C ASP A 165 -22.32 5.31 -7.63
N ALA A 166 -21.69 4.16 -7.40
CA ALA A 166 -20.50 4.07 -6.55
C ALA A 166 -19.22 4.54 -7.25
N TYR A 167 -19.24 4.74 -8.57
CA TYR A 167 -18.17 5.45 -9.27
C TYR A 167 -18.65 6.77 -9.83
N ARG A 168 -18.06 7.86 -9.33
CA ARG A 168 -18.40 9.23 -9.73
C ARG A 168 -17.22 10.14 -9.47
N ASP A 169 -17.09 11.16 -10.31
CA ASP A 169 -16.04 12.19 -10.20
C ASP A 169 -14.60 11.62 -10.25
N GLY A 170 -14.39 10.51 -10.96
CA GLY A 170 -13.09 9.84 -11.05
C GLY A 170 -12.70 9.06 -9.79
N LYS A 171 -13.68 8.63 -9.00
CA LYS A 171 -13.46 7.98 -7.71
C LYS A 171 -14.45 6.85 -7.46
N LEU A 172 -13.98 5.80 -6.80
CA LEU A 172 -14.79 4.80 -6.14
C LEU A 172 -15.22 5.30 -4.78
N HIS A 173 -16.52 5.23 -4.51
CA HIS A 173 -17.15 5.61 -3.25
C HIS A 173 -17.59 4.34 -2.53
N LEU A 174 -16.99 4.12 -1.36
CA LEU A 174 -17.30 2.99 -0.49
C LEU A 174 -17.90 3.50 0.80
N THR A 175 -18.78 2.70 1.40
CA THR A 175 -19.31 2.94 2.74
C THR A 175 -19.26 1.68 3.59
N TYR A 176 -19.08 1.91 4.87
CA TYR A 176 -19.14 0.91 5.93
C TYR A 176 -19.88 1.50 7.14
N GLY A 177 -20.59 0.64 7.89
CA GLY A 177 -21.39 1.06 9.05
C GLY A 177 -22.80 1.54 8.69
N ASN A 178 -23.47 2.18 9.65
CA ASN A 178 -24.85 2.65 9.50
C ASN A 178 -25.09 3.93 10.33
N ASP A 179 -26.17 4.64 10.03
CA ASP A 179 -26.46 5.95 10.65
C ASP A 179 -26.61 5.91 12.17
N ILE A 180 -26.84 4.74 12.78
CA ILE A 180 -27.02 4.60 14.24
C ILE A 180 -25.68 4.41 14.93
N THR A 181 -24.84 3.52 14.42
CA THR A 181 -23.54 3.16 15.00
C THR A 181 -22.35 3.94 14.43
N GLY A 182 -22.64 4.93 13.59
CA GLY A 182 -21.67 5.69 12.81
C GLY A 182 -21.42 5.08 11.43
N ARG A 183 -21.25 5.95 10.44
CA ARG A 183 -20.97 5.61 9.04
C ARG A 183 -19.60 6.13 8.64
N THR A 184 -18.77 5.27 8.06
CA THR A 184 -17.52 5.66 7.42
C THR A 184 -17.69 5.56 5.91
N GLY A 185 -17.29 6.59 5.17
CA GLY A 185 -17.22 6.59 3.73
C GLY A 185 -15.81 6.90 3.24
N ALA A 186 -15.47 6.38 2.06
CA ALA A 186 -14.21 6.62 1.40
C ALA A 186 -14.46 6.92 -0.08
N SER A 187 -13.86 7.99 -0.59
CA SER A 187 -13.82 8.35 -2.01
C SER A 187 -12.37 8.17 -2.49
N ILE A 188 -12.09 7.04 -3.12
CA ILE A 188 -10.76 6.60 -3.55
C ILE A 188 -10.60 6.93 -5.03
N GLU A 189 -9.58 7.72 -5.38
CA GLU A 189 -9.24 7.99 -6.77
C GLU A 189 -8.91 6.70 -7.51
N MET A 190 -9.67 6.44 -8.58
CA MET A 190 -9.44 5.33 -9.48
C MET A 190 -9.99 5.65 -10.87
N THR A 191 -9.51 4.97 -11.90
CA THR A 191 -10.03 5.11 -13.28
C THR A 191 -11.38 4.39 -13.44
N GLN A 192 -12.12 4.70 -14.52
CA GLN A 192 -13.41 4.03 -14.80
C GLN A 192 -13.18 2.54 -15.05
N GLU A 193 -12.04 2.20 -15.63
CA GLU A 193 -11.64 0.83 -15.91
C GLU A 193 -11.22 0.07 -14.66
N GLU A 194 -10.51 0.70 -13.72
CA GLU A 194 -10.27 0.14 -12.39
C GLU A 194 -11.59 -0.14 -11.66
N TYR A 195 -12.57 0.74 -11.81
CA TYR A 195 -13.89 0.54 -11.23
C TYR A 195 -14.64 -0.64 -11.87
N ASP A 196 -14.59 -0.77 -13.20
CA ASP A 196 -15.19 -1.89 -13.91
C ASP A 196 -14.54 -3.24 -13.50
N GLU A 197 -13.26 -3.25 -13.11
CA GLU A 197 -12.59 -4.43 -12.53
C GLU A 197 -13.03 -4.67 -11.09
N PHE A 198 -13.05 -3.63 -10.26
CA PHE A 198 -13.57 -3.70 -8.90
C PHE A 198 -14.99 -4.29 -8.87
N LEU A 199 -15.86 -3.97 -9.83
CA LEU A 199 -17.22 -4.53 -9.91
C LEU A 199 -17.26 -6.03 -10.20
N LYS A 200 -16.22 -6.61 -10.81
CA LYS A 200 -16.18 -8.05 -11.09
C LYS A 200 -15.76 -8.85 -9.86
N ASP A 201 -14.86 -8.29 -9.06
CA ASP A 201 -14.36 -8.91 -7.84
C ASP A 201 -14.01 -7.84 -6.78
N PRO A 202 -15.01 -7.31 -6.04
CA PRO A 202 -14.77 -6.32 -5.01
C PRO A 202 -13.84 -6.81 -3.89
N ASP A 203 -13.88 -8.11 -3.61
CA ASP A 203 -13.10 -8.74 -2.53
C ASP A 203 -11.60 -8.70 -2.83
N ALA A 204 -11.22 -8.54 -4.12
CA ALA A 204 -9.82 -8.34 -4.52
C ALA A 204 -9.21 -6.99 -4.21
N TYR A 205 -10.05 -6.02 -3.93
CA TYR A 205 -9.62 -4.72 -3.45
C TYR A 205 -9.95 -4.56 -1.97
N LEU A 206 -10.97 -5.26 -1.47
CA LEU A 206 -11.52 -5.13 -0.13
C LEU A 206 -11.29 -6.39 0.70
N SER A 207 -10.12 -6.45 1.32
CA SER A 207 -9.69 -7.59 2.12
C SER A 207 -9.59 -7.21 3.60
N GLY A 208 -10.15 -8.03 4.50
CA GLY A 208 -9.95 -7.85 5.95
C GLY A 208 -10.37 -6.48 6.50
N GLY A 209 -11.22 -5.74 5.79
CA GLY A 209 -11.59 -4.35 6.10
C GLY A 209 -10.64 -3.27 5.60
N LYS A 210 -9.70 -3.64 4.73
CA LYS A 210 -8.66 -2.80 4.13
C LYS A 210 -8.87 -2.69 2.62
N PHE A 211 -8.37 -1.60 2.03
CA PHE A 211 -8.25 -1.43 0.59
C PHE A 211 -6.76 -1.51 0.18
N THR A 212 -6.43 -2.44 -0.73
CA THR A 212 -5.06 -2.68 -1.23
C THR A 212 -5.06 -3.02 -2.72
N TYR A 213 -3.93 -2.82 -3.37
CA TYR A 213 -3.67 -3.31 -4.72
C TYR A 213 -2.80 -4.58 -4.68
N PRO A 214 -3.08 -5.59 -5.53
CA PRO A 214 -2.41 -6.89 -5.47
C PRO A 214 -0.96 -6.88 -5.97
N VAL A 215 -0.16 -7.83 -5.47
CA VAL A 215 1.24 -8.13 -5.84
C VAL A 215 1.24 -9.42 -6.65
N CYS A 216 1.99 -9.58 -7.76
CA CYS A 216 2.02 -10.80 -8.58
C CYS A 216 3.14 -10.86 -9.66
N PHE A 217 3.40 -12.08 -10.16
CA PHE A 217 4.14 -12.38 -11.41
C PHE A 217 3.24 -12.26 -12.65
N ALA A 218 3.68 -11.63 -13.74
CA ALA A 218 2.91 -11.65 -14.99
C ALA A 218 3.01 -13.02 -15.71
N ALA A 219 1.97 -13.37 -16.47
CA ALA A 219 1.97 -14.52 -17.38
C ALA A 219 3.22 -14.54 -18.28
N GLY A 220 3.79 -15.71 -18.52
CA GLY A 220 5.04 -15.90 -19.25
C GLY A 220 6.30 -15.79 -18.39
N THR A 221 6.18 -15.43 -17.10
CA THR A 221 7.29 -15.56 -16.14
C THR A 221 7.69 -17.03 -16.02
N MET A 222 8.95 -17.34 -16.24
CA MET A 222 9.54 -18.66 -16.21
C MET A 222 10.09 -18.97 -14.82
N ILE A 223 9.50 -19.92 -14.13
CA ILE A 223 9.87 -20.34 -12.79
C ILE A 223 10.78 -21.55 -12.88
N SER A 224 11.89 -21.52 -12.16
CA SER A 224 12.82 -22.64 -12.10
C SER A 224 12.17 -23.84 -11.41
N THR A 225 12.21 -25.00 -12.07
CA THR A 225 11.77 -26.29 -11.54
C THR A 225 12.91 -27.31 -11.67
N PRO A 226 12.84 -28.47 -11.00
CA PRO A 226 13.86 -29.51 -11.13
C PRO A 226 14.11 -29.99 -12.57
N ASP A 227 13.09 -29.92 -13.43
CA ASP A 227 13.14 -30.41 -14.82
C ASP A 227 13.44 -29.30 -15.84
N GLY A 228 13.75 -28.09 -15.37
CA GLY A 228 13.96 -26.89 -16.19
C GLY A 228 13.01 -25.77 -15.81
N GLU A 229 13.01 -24.67 -16.57
CA GLU A 229 12.07 -23.58 -16.29
C GLU A 229 10.68 -23.88 -16.89
N ALA A 230 9.64 -23.55 -16.13
CA ALA A 230 8.24 -23.67 -16.56
C ALA A 230 7.53 -22.33 -16.41
N ALA A 231 6.66 -21.98 -17.37
CA ALA A 231 5.90 -20.74 -17.27
C ALA A 231 4.94 -20.80 -16.07
N VAL A 232 4.81 -19.70 -15.33
CA VAL A 232 4.06 -19.63 -14.07
C VAL A 232 2.60 -20.05 -14.26
N GLU A 233 1.99 -19.73 -15.40
CA GLU A 233 0.63 -20.13 -15.74
C GLU A 233 0.44 -21.64 -16.00
N THR A 234 1.53 -22.40 -16.14
CA THR A 234 1.50 -23.85 -16.36
C THR A 234 1.72 -24.66 -15.10
N LEU A 235 2.15 -24.02 -14.01
CA LEU A 235 2.36 -24.67 -12.73
C LEU A 235 1.03 -25.08 -12.09
N SER A 236 1.07 -26.18 -11.36
CA SER A 236 -0.06 -26.76 -10.64
C SER A 236 0.32 -27.04 -9.19
N ILE A 237 -0.71 -27.20 -8.34
CA ILE A 237 -0.53 -27.62 -6.95
C ILE A 237 0.23 -28.96 -6.91
N GLY A 238 1.28 -29.00 -6.10
CA GLY A 238 2.17 -30.16 -5.93
C GLY A 238 3.38 -30.16 -6.87
N ASP A 239 3.43 -29.30 -7.89
CA ASP A 239 4.64 -29.13 -8.70
C ASP A 239 5.79 -28.60 -7.84
N LEU A 240 7.01 -29.00 -8.16
CA LEU A 240 8.20 -28.57 -7.43
C LEU A 240 8.82 -27.35 -8.11
N VAL A 241 9.08 -26.31 -7.33
CA VAL A 241 9.88 -25.14 -7.75
C VAL A 241 11.20 -25.12 -7.01
N MET A 242 12.22 -24.55 -7.65
CA MET A 242 13.56 -24.41 -7.07
C MET A 242 13.62 -23.13 -6.26
N THR A 243 14.08 -23.25 -5.01
CA THR A 243 14.47 -22.10 -4.20
C THR A 243 15.84 -21.56 -4.63
N ALA A 244 16.15 -20.32 -4.27
CA ALA A 244 17.46 -19.72 -4.51
C ALA A 244 18.61 -20.48 -3.79
N SER A 245 18.32 -21.17 -2.68
CA SER A 245 19.28 -22.03 -1.97
C SER A 245 19.51 -23.38 -2.67
N GLY A 246 18.77 -23.68 -3.74
CA GLY A 246 18.85 -24.94 -4.49
C GLY A 246 17.98 -26.06 -3.94
N GLU A 247 17.06 -25.74 -3.02
CA GLU A 247 16.09 -26.69 -2.48
C GLU A 247 14.87 -26.79 -3.39
N GLN A 248 14.11 -27.88 -3.25
CA GLN A 248 12.88 -28.12 -4.02
C GLN A 248 11.71 -27.98 -3.06
N VAL A 249 10.82 -27.03 -3.35
CA VAL A 249 9.63 -26.78 -2.53
C VAL A 249 8.37 -27.01 -3.35
N PRO A 250 7.36 -27.72 -2.81
CA PRO A 250 6.11 -27.94 -3.51
C PRO A 250 5.28 -26.66 -3.52
N VAL A 251 4.69 -26.38 -4.68
CA VAL A 251 3.63 -25.39 -4.82
C VAL A 251 2.42 -25.87 -4.02
N LYS A 252 2.03 -25.10 -3.01
CA LYS A 252 0.82 -25.33 -2.23
C LYS A 252 -0.41 -24.77 -2.95
N TRP A 253 -0.29 -23.60 -3.56
CA TRP A 253 -1.37 -22.98 -4.32
C TRP A 253 -0.83 -22.02 -5.37
N ILE A 254 -1.57 -21.87 -6.47
CA ILE A 254 -1.32 -20.85 -7.49
C ILE A 254 -2.51 -19.89 -7.48
N GLY A 255 -2.32 -18.72 -6.88
CA GLY A 255 -3.28 -17.63 -6.98
C GLY A 255 -3.19 -17.03 -8.38
N ARG A 256 -4.34 -16.69 -8.99
CA ARG A 256 -4.37 -16.01 -10.29
C ARG A 256 -5.31 -14.82 -10.26
N GLN A 257 -4.93 -13.76 -10.94
CA GLN A 257 -5.75 -12.55 -11.06
C GLN A 257 -5.61 -11.96 -12.45
N THR A 258 -6.72 -11.69 -13.13
CA THR A 258 -6.71 -11.13 -14.49
C THR A 258 -7.14 -9.67 -14.50
N ILE A 259 -6.24 -8.78 -14.91
CA ILE A 259 -6.43 -7.33 -14.92
C ILE A 259 -6.44 -6.81 -16.36
N ARG A 260 -7.41 -5.97 -16.74
CA ARG A 260 -7.43 -5.37 -18.08
C ARG A 260 -6.33 -4.31 -18.27
N ARG A 261 -5.89 -4.12 -19.52
CA ARG A 261 -4.84 -3.17 -19.95
C ARG A 261 -4.93 -1.80 -19.29
N LEU A 262 -6.13 -1.22 -19.25
CA LEU A 262 -6.35 0.14 -18.79
C LEU A 262 -6.21 0.26 -17.27
N ALA A 263 -6.57 -0.79 -16.53
CA ALA A 263 -6.34 -0.89 -15.09
C ALA A 263 -4.89 -1.27 -14.74
N ALA A 264 -4.12 -1.79 -15.70
CA ALA A 264 -2.70 -2.09 -15.57
C ALA A 264 -1.80 -0.98 -16.16
N ALA A 265 -2.32 0.24 -16.38
CA ALA A 265 -1.58 1.36 -16.95
C ALA A 265 -1.45 2.53 -15.94
N GLY A 266 -0.51 3.46 -16.19
CA GLY A 266 -0.33 4.63 -15.33
C GLY A 266 0.41 4.28 -14.04
N ASN A 267 -0.12 4.66 -12.88
CA ASN A 267 0.49 4.39 -11.57
C ASN A 267 0.50 2.89 -11.20
N TYR A 268 -0.23 2.06 -11.96
CA TYR A 268 -0.32 0.61 -11.79
C TYR A 268 0.35 -0.18 -12.91
N SER A 269 1.14 0.51 -13.76
CA SER A 269 1.95 -0.15 -14.78
C SER A 269 2.84 -1.21 -14.14
N PRO A 270 2.88 -2.44 -14.68
CA PRO A 270 3.83 -3.42 -14.18
C PRO A 270 5.25 -2.95 -14.47
N VAL A 271 6.20 -3.42 -13.66
CA VAL A 271 7.61 -3.17 -13.85
C VAL A 271 8.19 -4.27 -14.71
N ARG A 272 8.87 -3.88 -15.79
CA ARG A 272 9.72 -4.76 -16.58
C ARG A 272 11.17 -4.58 -16.16
N ILE A 273 11.77 -5.64 -15.66
CA ILE A 273 13.20 -5.78 -15.43
C ILE A 273 13.77 -6.48 -16.67
N ARG A 274 14.52 -5.75 -17.52
CA ARG A 274 15.04 -6.31 -18.77
C ARG A 274 16.08 -7.41 -18.52
N GLU A 275 16.28 -8.28 -19.51
CA GLU A 275 17.38 -9.25 -19.50
C GLU A 275 18.70 -8.60 -19.08
N SER A 276 19.41 -9.24 -18.15
CA SER A 276 20.69 -8.79 -17.59
C SER A 276 20.68 -7.42 -16.89
N ALA A 277 19.51 -6.88 -16.52
CA ALA A 277 19.40 -5.58 -15.86
C ALA A 277 19.92 -5.55 -14.41
N LEU A 278 19.84 -6.66 -13.68
CA LEU A 278 20.23 -6.76 -12.27
C LEU A 278 21.69 -7.19 -12.11
N ALA A 279 22.12 -8.13 -12.96
CA ALA A 279 23.49 -8.59 -13.11
C ALA A 279 23.66 -9.26 -14.48
N ALA A 280 24.89 -9.61 -14.86
CA ALA A 280 25.12 -10.34 -16.11
C ALA A 280 24.33 -11.66 -16.13
N GLY A 281 23.38 -11.79 -17.07
CA GLY A 281 22.49 -12.95 -17.18
C GLY A 281 21.33 -12.99 -16.17
N VAL A 282 21.09 -11.90 -15.42
CA VAL A 282 20.01 -11.80 -14.43
C VAL A 282 19.21 -10.50 -14.61
N PRO A 283 17.90 -10.57 -14.90
CA PRO A 283 17.16 -11.76 -15.34
C PRO A 283 17.77 -12.41 -16.59
N ASN A 284 17.51 -13.71 -16.80
CA ASN A 284 17.95 -14.43 -18.02
C ASN A 284 17.06 -14.15 -19.24
N GLN A 285 15.94 -13.48 -19.03
CA GLN A 285 15.04 -12.88 -20.03
C GLN A 285 14.17 -11.84 -19.32
N ASP A 286 13.54 -10.91 -20.05
CA ASP A 286 12.67 -9.87 -19.48
C ASP A 286 11.67 -10.43 -18.45
N LEU A 287 11.70 -9.91 -17.23
CA LEU A 287 10.83 -10.28 -16.12
C LEU A 287 9.81 -9.15 -15.88
N VAL A 288 8.53 -9.49 -15.86
CA VAL A 288 7.43 -8.52 -15.67
C VAL A 288 6.68 -8.85 -14.39
N LEU A 289 6.63 -7.88 -13.49
CA LEU A 289 6.05 -8.00 -12.14
C LEU A 289 5.13 -6.82 -11.85
N THR A 290 4.19 -6.98 -10.93
CA THR A 290 3.59 -5.80 -10.27
C THR A 290 4.66 -5.01 -9.54
N ALA A 291 4.53 -3.68 -9.44
CA ALA A 291 5.55 -2.82 -8.81
C ALA A 291 5.86 -3.19 -7.35
N SER A 292 4.91 -3.76 -6.63
CA SER A 292 5.05 -4.18 -5.23
C SER A 292 5.65 -5.57 -5.03
N HIS A 293 6.00 -6.31 -6.10
CA HIS A 293 6.55 -7.66 -5.99
C HIS A 293 8.01 -7.61 -5.54
N GLY A 294 8.36 -8.39 -4.51
CA GLY A 294 9.71 -8.47 -3.98
C GLY A 294 10.65 -9.29 -4.85
N VAL A 295 11.72 -8.66 -5.32
CA VAL A 295 12.92 -9.32 -5.87
C VAL A 295 14.05 -9.23 -4.86
N ILE A 296 14.88 -10.26 -4.79
CA ILE A 296 15.93 -10.33 -3.79
C ILE A 296 17.23 -9.83 -4.40
N LEU A 297 17.83 -8.82 -3.78
CA LEU A 297 19.14 -8.30 -4.12
C LEU A 297 19.93 -8.01 -2.85
N ASP A 298 21.17 -8.48 -2.78
CA ASP A 298 22.06 -8.27 -1.64
C ASP A 298 21.39 -8.63 -0.29
N ASP A 299 20.67 -9.76 -0.24
CA ASP A 299 19.88 -10.27 0.91
C ASP A 299 18.69 -9.40 1.35
N LEU A 300 18.30 -8.40 0.55
CA LEU A 300 17.13 -7.55 0.78
C LEU A 300 15.97 -7.98 -0.12
N VAL A 301 14.74 -7.94 0.39
CA VAL A 301 13.54 -8.07 -0.43
C VAL A 301 13.18 -6.68 -0.96
N ILE A 302 13.30 -6.44 -2.25
CA ILE A 302 13.15 -5.11 -2.84
C ILE A 302 11.95 -5.11 -3.78
N ASN A 303 11.00 -4.21 -3.55
CA ASN A 303 9.87 -4.08 -4.47
C ASN A 303 10.37 -3.66 -5.86
N ALA A 304 9.87 -4.29 -6.91
CA ALA A 304 10.29 -4.02 -8.29
C ALA A 304 10.22 -2.52 -8.66
N GLY A 305 9.19 -1.81 -8.17
CA GLY A 305 9.01 -0.37 -8.38
C GLY A 305 10.14 0.49 -7.80
N ALA A 306 10.73 0.07 -6.67
CA ALA A 306 11.87 0.76 -6.07
C ALA A 306 13.12 0.73 -6.97
N LEU A 307 13.25 -0.30 -7.80
CA LEU A 307 14.40 -0.53 -8.69
C LEU A 307 14.29 0.19 -10.04
N VAL A 308 13.15 0.82 -10.34
CA VAL A 308 12.94 1.52 -11.61
C VAL A 308 14.03 2.57 -11.79
N ASN A 309 14.77 2.50 -12.90
CA ASN A 309 15.80 3.45 -13.30
C ASN A 309 15.45 4.16 -14.62
N HIS A 310 14.30 3.86 -15.22
CA HIS A 310 13.82 4.41 -16.49
C HIS A 310 14.74 4.10 -17.69
N ASP A 311 15.57 3.06 -17.56
CA ASP A 311 16.41 2.51 -18.61
C ASP A 311 16.24 1.00 -18.66
N THR A 312 17.08 0.22 -17.96
CA THR A 312 17.01 -1.24 -17.97
C THR A 312 15.87 -1.81 -17.12
N ILE A 313 15.33 -1.02 -16.18
CA ILE A 313 14.21 -1.35 -15.31
C ILE A 313 13.21 -0.21 -15.40
N ASP A 314 12.03 -0.47 -15.98
CA ASP A 314 11.05 0.58 -16.24
C ASP A 314 9.62 0.05 -16.20
N TYR A 315 8.67 0.97 -16.03
CA TYR A 315 7.25 0.66 -16.14
C TYR A 315 6.90 0.28 -17.57
N VAL A 316 6.10 -0.78 -17.74
CA VAL A 316 5.58 -1.18 -19.05
C VAL A 316 4.54 -0.14 -19.49
N PRO A 317 4.72 0.52 -20.63
CA PRO A 317 3.73 1.44 -21.15
C PRO A 317 2.41 0.71 -21.43
N GLY A 318 1.27 1.30 -21.10
CA GLY A 318 -0.04 0.69 -21.36
C GLY A 318 -0.28 0.33 -22.84
N SER A 319 0.41 1.01 -23.77
CA SER A 319 0.40 0.66 -25.20
C SER A 319 1.05 -0.68 -25.52
N GLU A 320 2.02 -1.12 -24.72
CA GLU A 320 2.73 -2.41 -24.88
C GLU A 320 2.00 -3.58 -24.20
N LEU A 321 1.12 -3.30 -23.23
CA LEU A 321 0.37 -4.34 -22.53
C LEU A 321 -0.66 -5.02 -23.44
N PRO A 322 -0.99 -6.30 -23.24
CA PRO A 322 -2.16 -6.93 -23.86
C PRO A 322 -3.47 -6.35 -23.30
N ASP A 323 -4.60 -6.67 -23.94
CA ASP A 323 -5.93 -6.19 -23.51
C ASP A 323 -6.31 -6.64 -22.09
N ALA A 324 -5.78 -7.78 -21.66
CA ALA A 324 -5.76 -8.23 -20.28
C ALA A 324 -4.44 -8.93 -19.97
N VAL A 325 -3.92 -8.66 -18.77
CA VAL A 325 -2.73 -9.26 -18.19
C VAL A 325 -3.20 -10.19 -17.08
N THR A 326 -2.82 -11.46 -17.13
CA THR A 326 -3.02 -12.37 -16.00
C THR A 326 -1.75 -12.40 -15.18
N TYR A 327 -1.96 -12.29 -13.89
CA TYR A 327 -0.98 -12.22 -12.85
C TYR A 327 -1.13 -13.46 -11.96
N TYR A 328 -0.02 -13.97 -11.44
CA TYR A 328 0.04 -15.21 -10.68
C TYR A 328 0.83 -15.03 -9.39
N HIS A 329 0.41 -15.73 -8.34
CA HIS A 329 1.17 -15.90 -7.11
C HIS A 329 1.45 -17.37 -6.87
N ILE A 330 2.68 -17.67 -6.50
CA ILE A 330 3.06 -19.01 -6.05
C ILE A 330 3.04 -19.00 -4.53
N GLU A 331 2.18 -19.80 -3.93
CA GLU A 331 2.19 -20.07 -2.49
C GLU A 331 2.88 -21.41 -2.23
N THR A 332 3.74 -21.43 -1.20
CA THR A 332 4.32 -22.65 -0.64
C THR A 332 3.98 -22.73 0.86
N ASP A 333 4.48 -23.73 1.57
CA ASP A 333 4.23 -23.85 3.02
C ASP A 333 4.86 -22.73 3.86
N SER A 334 5.89 -22.06 3.34
CA SER A 334 6.56 -20.92 3.98
C SER A 334 6.79 -19.79 2.96
N HIS A 335 7.22 -18.62 3.45
CA HIS A 335 7.61 -17.54 2.57
C HIS A 335 9.02 -17.83 2.03
N GLU A 336 9.08 -18.37 0.83
CA GLU A 336 10.30 -18.83 0.15
C GLU A 336 10.82 -17.82 -0.87
N VAL A 337 12.11 -17.95 -1.17
CA VAL A 337 12.78 -17.25 -2.27
C VAL A 337 12.97 -18.25 -3.41
N ILE A 338 12.32 -18.00 -4.53
CA ILE A 338 12.37 -18.85 -5.74
C ILE A 338 13.11 -18.14 -6.87
N LEU A 339 13.41 -18.87 -7.93
CA LEU A 339 14.02 -18.31 -9.15
C LEU A 339 12.96 -18.09 -10.23
N ALA A 340 12.73 -16.83 -10.60
CA ALA A 340 11.85 -16.38 -11.67
C ALA A 340 12.67 -15.66 -12.75
N ASN A 341 12.69 -16.19 -13.97
CA ASN A 341 13.59 -15.76 -15.07
C ASN A 341 15.05 -15.65 -14.58
N GLY A 342 15.51 -16.65 -13.83
CA GLY A 342 16.84 -16.65 -13.21
C GLY A 342 17.05 -15.60 -12.10
N THR A 343 16.02 -14.84 -11.72
CA THR A 343 16.07 -13.81 -10.67
C THR A 343 15.50 -14.34 -9.39
N GLU A 344 16.17 -14.10 -8.26
CA GLU A 344 15.61 -14.40 -6.95
C GLU A 344 14.38 -13.50 -6.70
N ALA A 345 13.22 -14.12 -6.50
CA ALA A 345 11.96 -13.44 -6.26
C ALA A 345 11.19 -14.15 -5.14
N GLU A 346 10.35 -13.40 -4.45
CA GLU A 346 9.58 -13.94 -3.34
C GLU A 346 8.34 -14.71 -3.81
N THR A 347 7.97 -15.72 -3.01
CA THR A 347 6.67 -16.39 -3.07
C THR A 347 5.62 -15.61 -2.28
N TYR A 348 4.38 -16.08 -2.28
CA TYR A 348 3.27 -15.46 -1.54
C TYR A 348 3.58 -15.28 -0.04
N VAL A 349 3.13 -14.14 0.50
CA VAL A 349 3.17 -13.79 1.91
C VAL A 349 1.84 -13.12 2.30
N ASP A 350 1.38 -13.33 3.53
CA ASP A 350 0.03 -12.99 3.97
C ASP A 350 -0.32 -11.49 4.01
N TYR A 351 0.59 -10.58 3.66
CA TYR A 351 0.20 -9.17 3.48
C TYR A 351 -0.64 -8.99 2.20
N VAL A 352 -0.60 -9.95 1.27
CA VAL A 352 -1.52 -10.08 0.14
C VAL A 352 -2.64 -11.01 0.59
N ASP A 353 -3.90 -10.59 0.62
CA ASP A 353 -4.98 -11.51 1.01
C ASP A 353 -5.34 -12.45 -0.15
N ARG A 354 -5.58 -13.73 0.17
CA ARG A 354 -5.97 -14.75 -0.80
C ARG A 354 -7.33 -14.47 -1.42
N GLN A 355 -8.18 -13.71 -0.73
CA GLN A 355 -9.47 -13.23 -1.25
C GLN A 355 -9.30 -12.41 -2.53
N ALA A 356 -8.10 -11.89 -2.80
CA ALA A 356 -7.85 -11.08 -3.99
C ALA A 356 -7.58 -11.82 -5.29
N PHE A 357 -7.54 -13.15 -5.28
CA PHE A 357 -7.35 -13.92 -6.49
C PHE A 357 -8.68 -14.42 -7.04
N ASP A 358 -8.84 -14.39 -8.37
CA ASP A 358 -10.00 -14.87 -9.13
C ASP A 358 -10.40 -16.32 -8.76
N ASN A 359 -9.44 -17.11 -8.27
CA ASN A 359 -9.64 -18.49 -7.83
C ASN A 359 -9.66 -18.69 -6.31
N TYR A 360 -9.93 -17.67 -5.50
CA TYR A 360 -10.00 -17.80 -4.03
C TYR A 360 -10.92 -18.93 -3.55
N ALA A 361 -12.08 -19.11 -4.21
CA ALA A 361 -13.01 -20.18 -3.87
C ALA A 361 -12.38 -21.60 -3.97
N GLU A 362 -11.37 -21.78 -4.84
CA GLU A 362 -10.57 -23.01 -4.91
C GLU A 362 -9.73 -23.20 -3.65
N TYR A 363 -9.05 -22.14 -3.19
CA TYR A 363 -8.26 -22.18 -1.95
C TYR A 363 -9.12 -22.57 -0.75
N VAL A 364 -10.28 -21.92 -0.58
CA VAL A 364 -11.21 -22.22 0.51
C VAL A 364 -11.71 -23.66 0.44
N ALA A 365 -11.98 -24.18 -0.76
CA ALA A 365 -12.41 -25.56 -0.94
C ALA A 365 -11.31 -26.58 -0.58
N LEU A 366 -10.04 -26.25 -0.80
CA LEU A 366 -8.89 -27.10 -0.51
C LEU A 366 -8.46 -27.05 0.96
N TYR A 367 -8.43 -25.87 1.55
CA TYR A 367 -7.76 -25.62 2.84
C TYR A 367 -8.68 -25.09 3.94
N GLY A 368 -9.90 -24.66 3.61
CA GLY A 368 -10.87 -24.14 4.57
C GLY A 368 -10.53 -22.73 5.03
N ILE A 369 -10.10 -22.58 6.29
CA ILE A 369 -9.77 -21.28 6.89
C ILE A 369 -8.35 -20.90 6.50
N GLU A 370 -8.12 -19.61 6.23
CA GLU A 370 -6.81 -19.07 5.89
C GLU A 370 -5.75 -19.43 6.94
N THR A 371 -4.60 -19.91 6.44
CA THR A 371 -3.46 -20.32 7.26
C THR A 371 -2.36 -19.30 7.09
N ARG A 372 -1.83 -18.81 8.21
CA ARG A 372 -0.72 -17.87 8.20
C ARG A 372 0.55 -18.51 7.61
N VAL A 373 1.15 -17.88 6.62
CA VAL A 373 2.49 -18.14 6.09
C VAL A 373 3.52 -17.48 7.02
N VAL A 374 4.54 -18.25 7.38
CA VAL A 374 5.68 -17.71 8.14
C VAL A 374 6.54 -16.88 7.20
N GLU A 375 6.62 -15.58 7.45
CA GLU A 375 7.41 -14.64 6.66
C GLU A 375 8.92 -14.90 6.82
N MET A 376 9.68 -14.76 5.73
CA MET A 376 11.13 -14.89 5.73
C MET A 376 11.78 -13.75 6.55
N PRO A 377 12.89 -14.00 7.27
CA PRO A 377 13.54 -13.01 8.11
C PRO A 377 14.49 -12.10 7.30
N ARG A 378 14.00 -11.48 6.22
CA ARG A 378 14.76 -10.52 5.39
C ARG A 378 14.13 -9.14 5.46
N HIS A 379 14.96 -8.10 5.39
CA HIS A 379 14.46 -6.73 5.37
C HIS A 379 13.83 -6.40 4.02
N ARG A 380 12.61 -5.85 4.05
CA ARG A 380 11.95 -5.34 2.87
C ARG A 380 12.31 -3.87 2.62
N ILE A 381 12.62 -3.57 1.37
CA ILE A 381 12.83 -2.23 0.83
C ILE A 381 11.73 -1.97 -0.18
N SER A 382 10.68 -1.25 0.22
CA SER A 382 9.56 -1.00 -0.69
C SER A 382 9.74 0.25 -1.55
N SER A 383 10.72 1.11 -1.23
CA SER A 383 10.98 2.37 -1.95
C SER A 383 12.44 2.58 -2.32
N ARG A 384 12.62 3.27 -3.45
CA ARG A 384 13.89 3.74 -4.00
C ARG A 384 14.77 4.42 -2.94
N ARG A 385 14.21 5.26 -2.07
CA ARG A 385 15.00 6.06 -1.11
C ARG A 385 15.62 5.26 0.03
N LEU A 386 15.14 4.05 0.26
CA LEU A 386 15.72 3.12 1.24
C LEU A 386 16.75 2.18 0.59
N LEU A 387 16.89 2.23 -0.74
CA LEU A 387 17.91 1.43 -1.42
C LEU A 387 19.30 1.86 -0.94
N PRO A 388 20.19 0.90 -0.60
CA PRO A 388 21.59 1.18 -0.36
C PRO A 388 22.22 1.95 -1.53
N LEU A 389 23.04 2.96 -1.22
CA LEU A 389 23.69 3.79 -2.25
C LEU A 389 24.48 2.95 -3.26
N ALA A 390 25.20 1.93 -2.78
CA ALA A 390 25.95 1.02 -3.64
C ALA A 390 25.05 0.29 -4.67
N LEU A 391 23.81 -0.05 -4.28
CA LEU A 391 22.85 -0.68 -5.18
C LEU A 391 22.31 0.33 -6.20
N ARG A 392 22.02 1.57 -5.77
CA ARG A 392 21.61 2.65 -6.70
C ARG A 392 22.68 2.92 -7.74
N GLU A 393 23.93 3.08 -7.31
CA GLU A 393 25.07 3.28 -8.20
C GLU A 393 25.25 2.11 -9.17
N ARG A 394 25.13 0.86 -8.67
CA ARG A 394 25.24 -0.36 -9.50
C ARG A 394 24.18 -0.42 -10.60
N LEU A 395 22.96 0.03 -10.31
CA LEU A 395 21.83 -0.05 -11.22
C LEU A 395 21.54 1.27 -11.97
N GLY A 396 22.36 2.30 -11.77
CA GLY A 396 22.17 3.61 -12.40
C GLY A 396 20.88 4.32 -11.95
N ILE A 397 20.43 4.09 -10.72
CA ILE A 397 19.24 4.74 -10.17
C ILE A 397 19.63 6.13 -9.68
N GLU A 398 19.19 7.17 -10.40
CA GLU A 398 19.42 8.57 -10.02
C GLU A 398 18.38 9.04 -9.00
N ASP A 399 18.80 9.84 -8.01
CA ASP A 399 17.88 10.57 -7.15
C ASP A 399 17.15 11.62 -7.99
N VAL A 400 15.82 11.72 -7.83
CA VAL A 400 15.05 12.81 -8.43
C VAL A 400 15.44 14.10 -7.71
N MET A 401 16.52 14.73 -8.16
CA MET A 401 16.84 16.10 -7.80
C MET A 401 15.66 16.95 -8.26
N SER A 402 14.92 17.51 -7.30
CA SER A 402 13.84 18.44 -7.54
C SER A 402 14.24 19.38 -8.67
N VAL A 403 13.46 19.42 -9.76
CA VAL A 403 13.64 20.44 -10.79
C VAL A 403 13.58 21.77 -10.08
N ALA A 404 14.74 22.42 -9.93
CA ALA A 404 14.82 23.76 -9.42
C ALA A 404 13.91 24.59 -10.32
N LYS A 405 12.79 25.10 -9.77
CA LYS A 405 12.00 26.13 -10.43
C LYS A 405 12.94 27.30 -10.66
N THR A 406 13.46 27.41 -11.87
CA THR A 406 14.12 28.62 -12.33
C THR A 406 13.10 29.75 -12.25
N ALA A 407 13.56 30.83 -11.60
CA ALA A 407 12.80 31.98 -11.10
C ALA A 407 11.94 32.72 -12.14
#